data_AF-A0A2S9XHA8-F1
#
_entry.id   AF-A0A2S9XHA8-F1
#
_cell.length_a   1.000
_cell.length_b   1.000
_cell.length_c   1.000
_cell.angle_alpha   90.00
_cell.angle_beta   90.00
_cell.angle_gamma   90.00
#
_symmetry.space_group_name_H-M   'P 1'
#
loop_
_entity.id
_entity.type
_entity.pdbx_description
1 polymer ?
#
loop_
_entity_poly.entity_id
_entity_poly.type
_entity_poly.pdbx_seq_one_letter_code
_entity_poly.pdbx_strand_id
1 'polypeptide(L)'
;MDLRFNLILGFVAGVFLGCGTPAEDEQCPTGKHQCDCETDGSCDGDLLCVDGTCIFPEGTETTGEGDGDGDGDGDGDGDGDLCDVGMANCACYGNMTCDEGLECTDGVCVPETCAPGTQDCPCFDNMTCNEGLECDADLCVPESCPPGSQDCPCYGNMTCDGELECVDDSCVELVCMQGQLDCECFPNDTCDDGLSCEDGACVADCPEGDEGCACFGNMTCSGELECTMGICEMLPCPTGELGCPCYGNMTCNDQLVCVMDVCEQDMP
;
A
#
# COMPACT_ATOMS: atom_id res chain seq x y z
N MET A 1 -36.01 43.16 -22.29
CA MET A 1 -35.04 43.90 -23.12
C MET A 1 -33.81 44.10 -22.26
N ASP A 2 -32.66 43.70 -22.81
CA ASP A 2 -31.29 43.89 -22.32
C ASP A 2 -30.85 43.22 -21.02
N LEU A 3 -30.17 42.08 -21.18
CA LEU A 3 -28.98 41.76 -20.39
C LEU A 3 -27.94 41.12 -21.32
N ARG A 4 -26.73 41.66 -21.22
CA ARG A 4 -25.69 41.71 -22.24
C ARG A 4 -24.90 40.41 -22.28
N PHE A 5 -24.78 39.85 -23.48
CA PHE A 5 -23.76 38.87 -23.86
C PHE A 5 -22.38 39.55 -23.79
N ASN A 6 -21.52 39.12 -22.87
CA ASN A 6 -20.10 39.41 -22.94
C ASN A 6 -19.36 38.11 -23.30
N LEU A 7 -18.93 38.11 -24.56
CA LEU A 7 -18.02 37.17 -25.19
C LEU A 7 -16.60 37.45 -24.66
N ILE A 8 -16.03 36.54 -23.87
CA ILE A 8 -14.60 36.57 -23.54
C ILE A 8 -13.88 35.58 -24.46
N LEU A 9 -13.19 36.14 -25.44
CA LEU A 9 -12.17 35.52 -26.27
C LEU A 9 -10.82 35.54 -25.53
N GLY A 10 -10.13 34.40 -25.53
CA GLY A 10 -8.66 34.32 -25.57
C GLY A 10 -7.94 34.29 -24.22
N PHE A 11 -7.34 33.14 -23.89
CA PHE A 11 -5.90 32.90 -24.06
C PHE A 11 -5.59 31.46 -23.58
N VAL A 12 -5.27 30.58 -24.53
CA VAL A 12 -4.67 29.27 -24.29
C VAL A 12 -3.18 29.43 -24.57
N ALA A 13 -2.35 29.41 -23.52
CA ALA A 13 -0.89 29.22 -23.53
C ALA A 13 -0.38 29.50 -22.10
N GLY A 14 0.39 28.68 -21.41
CA GLY A 14 0.92 27.35 -21.66
C GLY A 14 1.50 26.89 -20.32
N VAL A 15 1.04 25.75 -19.82
CA VAL A 15 1.67 25.08 -18.68
C VAL A 15 2.84 24.30 -19.28
N PHE A 16 4.06 24.79 -19.05
CA PHE A 16 5.29 24.05 -19.30
C PHE A 16 5.35 22.87 -18.30
N LEU A 17 4.69 21.77 -18.67
CA LEU A 17 5.09 20.44 -18.25
C LEU A 17 6.46 20.19 -18.88
N GLY A 18 7.49 20.10 -18.04
CA GLY A 18 8.79 19.60 -18.42
C GLY A 18 8.68 18.14 -18.81
N CYS A 19 8.34 17.89 -20.08
CA CYS A 19 8.77 16.66 -20.74
C CYS A 19 10.29 16.71 -20.82
N GLY A 20 10.92 15.62 -20.41
CA GLY A 20 12.36 15.41 -20.57
C GLY A 20 12.78 15.80 -21.97
N THR A 21 13.93 16.48 -22.03
CA THR A 21 14.70 16.65 -23.24
C THR A 21 14.68 15.33 -24.04
N PRO A 22 14.29 15.31 -25.32
CA PRO A 22 14.66 14.19 -26.16
C PRO A 22 16.18 14.05 -26.05
N ALA A 23 16.65 12.84 -25.77
CA ALA A 23 18.06 12.52 -25.80
C ALA A 23 18.64 13.11 -27.08
N GLU A 24 19.69 13.92 -26.91
CA GLU A 24 20.44 14.49 -28.00
C GLU A 24 20.77 13.37 -28.99
N ASP A 25 20.59 13.66 -30.29
CA ASP A 25 21.04 12.82 -31.39
C ASP A 25 22.37 12.15 -31.03
N GLU A 26 22.31 10.86 -30.72
CA GLU A 26 23.48 10.03 -30.49
C GLU A 26 24.15 9.90 -31.87
N GLN A 27 24.96 10.90 -32.19
CA GLN A 27 25.68 11.01 -33.44
C GLN A 27 26.53 9.76 -33.59
N CYS A 28 26.11 8.91 -34.53
CA CYS A 28 26.82 7.70 -34.93
C CYS A 28 28.30 8.08 -35.18
N PRO A 29 29.23 7.65 -34.31
CA PRO A 29 30.63 8.05 -34.45
C PRO A 29 31.18 7.48 -35.75
N THR A 30 31.77 8.33 -36.59
CA THR A 30 32.41 7.91 -37.84
C THR A 30 33.40 6.78 -37.56
N GLY A 31 33.37 5.73 -38.37
CA GLY A 31 34.20 4.52 -38.23
C GLY A 31 33.53 3.37 -37.48
N LYS A 32 32.40 3.56 -36.78
CA LYS A 32 31.72 2.49 -36.00
C LYS A 32 30.71 1.69 -36.82
N HIS A 33 30.38 0.49 -36.35
CA HIS A 33 29.41 -0.39 -37.00
C HIS A 33 28.07 0.31 -37.24
N GLN A 34 27.58 0.25 -38.48
CA GLN A 34 26.39 0.94 -38.98
C GLN A 34 26.49 2.48 -39.01
N CYS A 35 27.70 3.03 -38.90
CA CYS A 35 27.99 4.46 -39.07
C CYS A 35 28.79 4.75 -40.34
N ASP A 36 28.94 6.04 -40.66
CA ASP A 36 29.72 6.52 -41.80
C ASP A 36 31.19 6.10 -41.70
N CYS A 37 31.82 5.82 -42.84
CA CYS A 37 33.25 5.53 -42.89
C CYS A 37 34.12 6.74 -42.59
N GLU A 38 35.36 6.49 -42.16
CA GLU A 38 36.37 7.53 -42.00
C GLU A 38 36.72 8.21 -43.32
N THR A 39 37.33 9.39 -43.22
CA THR A 39 37.70 10.21 -44.40
C THR A 39 38.70 9.54 -45.34
N ASP A 40 39.41 8.51 -44.88
CA ASP A 40 40.33 7.71 -45.68
C ASP A 40 39.68 6.44 -46.27
N GLY A 41 38.38 6.24 -46.02
CA GLY A 41 37.61 5.08 -46.47
C GLY A 41 37.78 3.85 -45.59
N SER A 42 38.30 4.00 -44.37
CA SER A 42 38.44 2.92 -43.39
C SER A 42 37.35 2.95 -42.31
N CYS A 43 37.36 1.93 -41.44
CA CYS A 43 36.47 1.77 -40.30
C CYS A 43 37.27 1.29 -39.09
N ASP A 44 36.75 1.49 -37.89
CA ASP A 44 37.40 1.06 -36.65
C ASP A 44 37.43 -0.47 -36.54
N GLY A 45 38.60 -1.01 -36.24
CA GLY A 45 38.80 -2.45 -36.02
C GLY A 45 38.73 -3.26 -37.31
N ASP A 46 38.00 -4.38 -37.27
CA ASP A 46 37.89 -5.34 -38.38
C ASP A 46 36.70 -5.06 -39.31
N LEU A 47 36.12 -3.86 -39.22
CA LEU A 47 35.01 -3.42 -40.07
C LEU A 47 35.51 -3.01 -41.46
N LEU A 48 34.69 -3.26 -42.47
CA LEU A 48 34.94 -2.84 -43.84
C LEU A 48 34.00 -1.70 -44.22
N CYS A 49 34.56 -0.65 -44.82
CA CYS A 49 33.77 0.42 -45.41
C CYS A 49 33.16 -0.07 -46.73
N VAL A 50 31.83 -0.25 -46.75
CA VAL A 50 31.08 -0.64 -47.93
C VAL A 50 30.01 0.42 -48.19
N ASP A 51 30.07 1.05 -49.37
CA ASP A 51 29.14 2.10 -49.79
C ASP A 51 28.96 3.26 -48.79
N GLY A 52 30.03 3.60 -48.07
CA GLY A 52 30.05 4.72 -47.13
C GLY A 52 29.61 4.34 -45.72
N THR A 53 29.29 3.08 -45.44
CA THR A 53 28.91 2.57 -44.12
C THR A 53 29.86 1.47 -43.66
N CYS A 54 30.20 1.47 -42.38
CA CYS A 54 31.04 0.44 -41.77
C CYS A 54 30.23 -0.80 -41.39
N ILE A 55 30.54 -1.93 -42.03
CA ILE A 55 29.88 -3.22 -41.80
C ILE A 55 30.91 -4.32 -41.55
N PHE A 56 30.49 -5.41 -40.91
CA PHE A 56 31.34 -6.61 -40.83
C PHE A 56 31.48 -7.23 -42.23
N PRO A 57 32.67 -7.70 -42.62
CA PRO A 57 32.82 -8.44 -43.87
C PRO A 57 31.96 -9.71 -43.80
N GLU A 58 30.91 -9.77 -44.63
CA GLU A 58 30.07 -10.97 -44.71
C GLU A 58 30.92 -12.15 -45.21
N GLY A 59 31.03 -13.22 -44.40
CA GLY A 59 31.57 -14.50 -44.83
C GLY A 59 32.91 -14.96 -44.27
N THR A 60 33.33 -14.55 -43.05
CA THR A 60 34.27 -15.37 -42.28
C THR A 60 33.52 -16.36 -41.37
N GLU A 61 32.63 -17.14 -41.99
CA GLU A 61 32.34 -18.49 -41.55
C GLU A 61 33.64 -19.28 -41.78
N THR A 62 34.37 -19.62 -40.72
CA THR A 62 35.53 -20.50 -40.87
C THR A 62 35.04 -21.92 -41.17
N THR A 63 34.80 -22.20 -42.45
CA THR A 63 34.58 -23.57 -42.93
C THR A 63 35.87 -24.36 -42.76
N GLY A 64 35.96 -25.13 -41.68
CA GLY A 64 37.02 -26.09 -41.42
C GLY A 64 36.89 -27.28 -42.35
N GLU A 65 37.74 -27.31 -43.39
CA GLU A 65 38.16 -28.56 -44.04
C GLU A 65 39.62 -28.80 -43.65
N GLY A 66 39.81 -29.54 -42.56
CA GLY A 66 41.11 -30.00 -42.09
C GLY A 66 41.16 -31.52 -42.11
N ASP A 67 41.77 -32.09 -43.15
CA ASP A 67 42.23 -33.48 -43.16
C ASP A 67 43.30 -33.63 -42.06
N GLY A 68 42.95 -34.27 -40.95
CA GLY A 68 43.82 -34.46 -39.79
C GLY A 68 43.80 -35.89 -39.27
N ASP A 69 44.69 -36.73 -39.80
CA ASP A 69 45.18 -37.91 -39.11
C ASP A 69 45.97 -37.45 -37.86
N GLY A 70 45.49 -37.75 -36.66
CA GLY A 70 46.17 -37.33 -35.43
C GLY A 70 45.58 -37.95 -34.16
N ASP A 71 46.16 -39.09 -33.77
CA ASP A 71 46.06 -39.65 -32.43
C ASP A 71 46.62 -38.67 -31.38
N GLY A 72 45.94 -38.48 -30.25
CA GLY A 72 46.61 -37.98 -29.05
C GLY A 72 45.79 -37.01 -28.19
N ASP A 73 45.31 -37.57 -27.08
CA ASP A 73 45.18 -36.97 -25.75
C ASP A 73 44.28 -35.74 -25.59
N GLY A 74 43.16 -35.98 -24.90
CA GLY A 74 42.27 -34.95 -24.42
C GLY A 74 42.97 -34.03 -23.44
N ASP A 75 43.17 -32.80 -23.88
CA ASP A 75 43.19 -31.63 -23.03
C ASP A 75 41.90 -30.86 -23.36
N GLY A 76 41.05 -30.72 -22.35
CA GLY A 76 39.79 -30.00 -22.44
C GLY A 76 40.06 -28.52 -22.58
N ASP A 77 40.19 -28.07 -23.82
CA ASP A 77 40.29 -26.68 -24.20
C ASP A 77 38.86 -26.12 -24.18
N GLY A 78 38.48 -25.58 -23.01
CA GLY A 78 37.21 -24.94 -22.73
C GLY A 78 37.03 -23.67 -23.54
N ASP A 79 36.79 -23.84 -24.84
CA ASP A 79 36.69 -22.79 -25.85
C ASP A 79 35.22 -22.55 -26.21
N GLY A 80 34.42 -22.15 -25.21
CA GLY A 80 33.53 -21.00 -25.39
C GLY A 80 32.44 -21.02 -26.47
N ASP A 81 31.83 -22.15 -26.82
CA ASP A 81 30.43 -22.11 -27.26
C ASP A 81 29.58 -21.81 -26.02
N LEU A 82 29.39 -20.52 -25.74
CA LEU A 82 28.65 -19.99 -24.59
C LEU A 82 27.14 -20.30 -24.62
N CYS A 83 26.74 -21.36 -25.30
CA CYS A 83 25.35 -21.77 -25.44
C CYS A 83 25.15 -23.26 -25.14
N ASP A 84 25.28 -23.62 -23.86
CA ASP A 84 24.73 -24.90 -23.43
C ASP A 84 23.21 -24.92 -23.70
N VAL A 85 22.72 -26.03 -24.26
CA VAL A 85 21.29 -26.23 -24.55
C VAL A 85 20.50 -26.01 -23.25
N GLY A 86 19.46 -25.18 -23.33
CA GLY A 86 18.65 -24.78 -22.18
C GLY A 86 18.98 -23.40 -21.60
N MET A 87 20.16 -22.84 -21.87
CA MET A 87 20.56 -21.53 -21.33
C MET A 87 19.94 -20.34 -22.07
N ALA A 88 19.97 -19.16 -21.44
CA ALA A 88 19.40 -17.94 -22.02
C ALA A 88 20.02 -17.62 -23.40
N ASN A 89 19.16 -17.32 -24.38
CA ASN A 89 19.48 -17.10 -25.79
C ASN A 89 20.07 -18.33 -26.52
N CYS A 90 19.86 -19.53 -26.00
CA CYS A 90 20.39 -20.78 -26.56
C CYS A 90 19.27 -21.70 -27.06
N ALA A 91 19.61 -22.81 -27.71
CA ALA A 91 18.62 -23.78 -28.17
C ALA A 91 17.85 -24.42 -26.99
N CYS A 92 16.55 -24.67 -27.18
CA CYS A 92 15.76 -25.40 -26.19
C CYS A 92 16.17 -26.86 -26.06
N TYR A 93 15.85 -27.47 -24.91
CA TYR A 93 15.89 -28.91 -24.76
C TYR A 93 14.94 -29.60 -25.77
N GLY A 94 15.20 -30.85 -26.12
CA GLY A 94 14.42 -31.61 -27.11
C GLY A 94 12.94 -31.84 -26.76
N ASN A 95 12.52 -31.47 -25.55
CA ASN A 95 11.15 -31.46 -25.05
C ASN A 95 10.51 -30.06 -25.07
N MET A 96 11.11 -29.07 -25.74
CA MET A 96 10.65 -27.67 -25.79
C MET A 96 10.64 -26.98 -24.42
N THR A 97 11.58 -27.31 -23.54
CA THR A 97 11.79 -26.60 -22.26
C THR A 97 13.18 -25.96 -22.23
N CYS A 98 13.41 -25.10 -21.24
CA CYS A 98 14.68 -24.40 -21.00
C CYS A 98 15.08 -24.53 -19.53
N ASP A 99 16.20 -23.92 -19.15
CA ASP A 99 16.59 -23.79 -17.74
C ASP A 99 15.58 -22.91 -16.96
N GLU A 100 15.63 -22.99 -15.64
CA GLU A 100 14.69 -22.28 -14.75
C GLU A 100 14.63 -20.78 -15.06
N GLY A 101 13.41 -20.23 -15.20
CA GLY A 101 13.16 -18.82 -15.53
C GLY A 101 13.25 -18.48 -17.02
N LEU A 102 13.32 -19.47 -17.90
CA LEU A 102 13.35 -19.31 -19.35
C LEU A 102 12.22 -20.10 -20.01
N GLU A 103 11.61 -19.53 -21.05
CA GLU A 103 10.63 -20.20 -21.91
C GLU A 103 11.19 -20.49 -23.30
N CYS A 104 10.78 -21.62 -23.89
CA CYS A 104 11.18 -21.99 -25.23
C CYS A 104 10.27 -21.31 -26.28
N THR A 105 10.76 -20.24 -26.89
CA THR A 105 10.06 -19.51 -27.95
C THR A 105 10.82 -19.67 -29.25
N ASP A 106 10.15 -20.20 -30.28
CA ASP A 106 10.72 -20.45 -31.62
C ASP A 106 12.04 -21.25 -31.61
N GLY A 107 12.18 -22.18 -30.66
CA GLY A 107 13.36 -23.03 -30.53
C GLY A 107 14.54 -22.37 -29.80
N VAL A 108 14.35 -21.17 -29.25
CA VAL A 108 15.32 -20.43 -28.45
C VAL A 108 14.78 -20.19 -27.05
N CYS A 109 15.63 -20.39 -26.04
CA CYS A 109 15.34 -20.08 -24.65
C CYS A 109 15.43 -18.58 -24.44
N VAL A 110 14.28 -17.94 -24.25
CA VAL A 110 14.19 -16.52 -23.89
C VAL A 110 13.82 -16.41 -22.42
N PRO A 111 14.22 -15.34 -21.72
CA PRO A 111 13.69 -15.06 -20.39
C PRO A 111 12.18 -15.12 -20.42
N GLU A 112 11.58 -15.82 -19.46
CA GLU A 112 10.14 -15.71 -19.25
C GLU A 112 9.84 -14.22 -19.15
N THR A 113 8.94 -13.75 -20.01
CA THR A 113 8.63 -12.31 -20.11
C THR A 113 8.03 -11.74 -18.81
N CYS A 114 7.80 -12.60 -17.83
CA CYS A 114 6.70 -12.52 -16.90
C CYS A 114 6.83 -13.65 -15.87
N ALA A 115 7.35 -13.35 -14.67
CA ALA A 115 7.50 -14.36 -13.62
C ALA A 115 6.12 -14.73 -13.03
N PRO A 116 5.78 -16.02 -12.83
CA PRO A 116 4.52 -16.40 -12.20
C PRO A 116 4.30 -15.69 -10.86
N GLY A 117 3.07 -15.24 -10.63
CA GLY A 117 2.67 -14.50 -9.43
C GLY A 117 2.90 -12.98 -9.48
N THR A 118 3.59 -12.42 -10.48
CA THR A 118 3.76 -10.96 -10.63
C THR A 118 2.58 -10.31 -11.33
N GLN A 119 2.42 -8.99 -11.21
CA GLN A 119 1.31 -8.26 -11.85
C GLN A 119 1.29 -8.50 -13.36
N ASP A 120 0.08 -8.73 -13.90
CA ASP A 120 -0.19 -9.00 -15.31
C ASP A 120 0.41 -10.32 -15.84
N CYS A 121 0.83 -11.22 -14.93
CA CYS A 121 1.42 -12.52 -15.24
C CYS A 121 0.57 -13.71 -14.77
N PRO A 122 0.85 -14.94 -15.26
CA PRO A 122 0.17 -16.13 -14.80
C PRO A 122 0.22 -16.28 -13.28
N CYS A 123 -0.86 -16.77 -12.70
CA CYS A 123 -0.89 -17.13 -11.29
C CYS A 123 0.09 -18.27 -10.97
N PHE A 124 0.46 -18.39 -9.71
CA PHE A 124 1.10 -19.62 -9.22
C PHE A 124 0.17 -20.84 -9.42
N ASP A 125 0.73 -22.04 -9.44
CA ASP A 125 0.00 -23.31 -9.63
C ASP A 125 -1.16 -23.53 -8.64
N ASN A 126 -1.12 -22.86 -7.49
CA ASN A 126 -2.15 -22.90 -6.45
C ASN A 126 -3.24 -21.82 -6.63
N MET A 127 -3.30 -21.13 -7.77
CA MET A 127 -4.21 -20.01 -8.06
C MET A 127 -4.02 -18.82 -7.10
N THR A 128 -2.78 -18.55 -6.68
CA THR A 128 -2.44 -17.34 -5.89
C THR A 128 -1.42 -16.47 -6.62
N CYS A 129 -1.22 -15.25 -6.13
CA CYS A 129 -0.25 -14.29 -6.65
C CYS A 129 0.65 -13.77 -5.53
N ASN A 130 1.60 -12.90 -5.87
CA ASN A 130 2.38 -12.17 -4.88
C ASN A 130 1.49 -11.24 -4.04
N GLU A 131 2.01 -10.78 -2.91
CA GLU A 131 1.29 -9.88 -1.99
C GLU A 131 0.70 -8.65 -2.71
N GLY A 132 -0.57 -8.34 -2.42
CA GLY A 132 -1.30 -7.23 -3.04
C GLY A 132 -1.93 -7.53 -4.40
N LEU A 133 -1.86 -8.78 -4.88
CA LEU A 133 -2.45 -9.23 -6.14
C LEU A 133 -3.39 -10.41 -5.90
N GLU A 134 -4.50 -10.46 -6.66
CA GLU A 134 -5.39 -11.61 -6.72
C GLU A 134 -5.30 -12.33 -8.07
N CYS A 135 -5.52 -13.64 -8.05
CA CYS A 135 -5.61 -14.43 -9.28
C CYS A 135 -7.02 -14.30 -9.86
N ASP A 136 -7.16 -13.54 -10.95
CA ASP A 136 -8.39 -13.44 -11.73
C ASP A 136 -8.15 -13.96 -13.16
N ALA A 137 -8.96 -14.92 -13.59
CA ALA A 137 -8.88 -15.53 -14.92
C ALA A 137 -7.46 -15.97 -15.33
N ASP A 138 -6.76 -16.68 -14.42
CA ASP A 138 -5.38 -17.18 -14.58
C ASP A 138 -4.30 -16.09 -14.66
N LEU A 139 -4.64 -14.82 -14.40
CA LEU A 139 -3.71 -13.70 -14.35
C LEU A 139 -3.72 -13.02 -12.98
N CYS A 140 -2.56 -12.57 -12.55
CA CYS A 140 -2.41 -11.79 -11.33
C CYS A 140 -2.75 -10.32 -11.59
N VAL A 141 -3.88 -9.90 -11.05
CA VAL A 141 -4.37 -8.52 -11.11
C VAL A 141 -4.26 -7.87 -9.73
N PRO A 142 -4.20 -6.53 -9.64
CA PRO A 142 -4.33 -5.86 -8.36
C PRO A 142 -5.60 -6.29 -7.62
N GLU A 143 -5.50 -6.54 -6.32
CA GLU A 143 -6.68 -6.83 -5.51
C GLU A 143 -7.72 -5.72 -5.68
N SER A 144 -8.95 -6.12 -5.98
CA SER A 144 -10.07 -5.20 -6.13
C SER A 144 -10.43 -4.47 -4.83
N CYS A 145 -10.10 -5.06 -3.68
CA CYS A 145 -10.39 -4.49 -2.36
C CYS A 145 -9.32 -4.87 -1.32
N PRO A 146 -8.14 -4.23 -1.35
CA PRO A 146 -7.05 -4.53 -0.43
C PRO A 146 -7.45 -4.24 1.03
N PRO A 147 -7.08 -5.08 2.01
CA PRO A 147 -7.28 -4.77 3.41
C PRO A 147 -6.66 -3.43 3.79
N GLY A 148 -7.38 -2.64 4.60
CA GLY A 148 -6.96 -1.30 5.00
C GLY A 148 -7.45 -0.17 4.09
N SER A 149 -7.87 -0.47 2.86
CA SER A 149 -8.37 0.53 1.91
C SER A 149 -9.82 0.97 2.19
N GLN A 150 -10.22 2.15 1.70
CA GLN A 150 -11.59 2.66 1.89
C GLN A 150 -12.66 1.68 1.38
N ASP A 151 -13.69 1.46 2.18
CA ASP A 151 -14.79 0.51 1.97
C ASP A 151 -14.35 -0.97 1.86
N CYS A 152 -13.13 -1.29 2.29
CA CYS A 152 -12.56 -2.64 2.32
C CYS A 152 -12.35 -3.16 3.74
N PRO A 153 -12.09 -4.47 3.92
CA PRO A 153 -11.86 -5.05 5.24
C PRO A 153 -10.71 -4.39 5.98
N CYS A 154 -10.78 -4.38 7.30
CA CYS A 154 -9.67 -3.87 8.11
C CYS A 154 -8.44 -4.78 8.05
N TYR A 155 -7.28 -4.23 8.41
CA TYR A 155 -6.13 -5.06 8.75
C TYR A 155 -6.46 -5.95 9.97
N GLY A 156 -5.79 -7.09 10.10
CA GLY A 156 -6.02 -8.05 11.19
C GLY A 156 -5.77 -7.52 12.62
N ASN A 157 -5.24 -6.31 12.74
CA ASN A 157 -5.06 -5.55 13.98
C ASN A 157 -6.13 -4.45 14.19
N MET A 158 -7.23 -4.47 13.44
CA MET A 158 -8.33 -3.47 13.50
C MET A 158 -7.88 -2.05 13.12
N THR A 159 -6.96 -1.91 12.17
CA THR A 159 -6.53 -0.60 11.64
C THR A 159 -6.78 -0.50 10.14
N CYS A 160 -6.70 0.72 9.62
CA CYS A 160 -6.88 1.05 8.20
C CYS A 160 -5.77 1.98 7.70
N ASP A 161 -5.71 2.21 6.40
CA ASP A 161 -4.76 3.13 5.79
C ASP A 161 -5.12 4.59 6.05
N GLY A 162 -4.11 5.44 6.25
CA GLY A 162 -4.28 6.89 6.35
C GLY A 162 -5.15 7.32 7.53
N GLU A 163 -6.18 8.11 7.24
CA GLU A 163 -7.14 8.69 8.21
C GLU A 163 -8.44 7.87 8.34
N LEU A 164 -8.47 6.66 7.76
CA LEU A 164 -9.61 5.76 7.84
C LEU A 164 -9.68 5.09 9.22
N GLU A 165 -10.89 4.80 9.68
CA GLU A 165 -11.14 4.01 10.89
C GLU A 165 -11.78 2.67 10.58
N CYS A 166 -11.41 1.66 11.38
CA CYS A 166 -12.01 0.35 11.30
C CYS A 166 -13.32 0.32 12.10
N VAL A 167 -14.44 0.30 11.39
CA VAL A 167 -15.79 0.21 11.99
C VAL A 167 -16.48 -1.02 11.43
N ASP A 168 -16.91 -1.94 12.30
CA ASP A 168 -17.60 -3.18 11.92
C ASP A 168 -16.87 -3.99 10.81
N ASP A 169 -15.54 -4.12 10.94
CA ASP A 169 -14.65 -4.82 9.99
C ASP A 169 -14.56 -4.17 8.59
N SER A 170 -14.94 -2.88 8.48
CA SER A 170 -14.80 -2.09 7.26
C SER A 170 -14.04 -0.79 7.54
N CYS A 171 -13.11 -0.45 6.66
CA CYS A 171 -12.38 0.80 6.70
C CYS A 171 -13.24 1.92 6.12
N VAL A 172 -13.64 2.86 6.97
CA VAL A 172 -14.49 3.99 6.58
C VAL A 172 -13.76 5.29 6.81
N GLU A 173 -14.07 6.28 5.99
CA GLU A 173 -13.64 7.65 6.26
C GLU A 173 -14.39 8.14 7.50
N LEU A 174 -13.63 8.61 8.50
CA LEU A 174 -14.19 9.34 9.62
C LEU A 174 -14.70 10.69 9.09
N VAL A 175 -15.93 10.67 8.58
CA VAL A 175 -16.61 11.91 8.24
C VAL A 175 -17.01 12.55 9.56
N CYS A 176 -16.18 13.49 10.01
CA CYS A 176 -16.55 14.35 11.11
C CYS A 176 -17.76 15.17 10.69
N MET A 177 -18.97 14.76 11.09
CA MET A 177 -20.16 15.56 10.80
C MET A 177 -20.20 16.73 11.77
N GLN A 178 -20.39 17.92 11.22
CA GLN A 178 -20.53 19.14 12.02
C GLN A 178 -21.58 18.92 13.12
N GLY A 179 -21.25 19.27 14.35
CA GLY A 179 -22.07 19.05 15.53
C GLY A 179 -21.76 17.77 16.32
N GLN A 180 -21.03 16.80 15.77
CA GLN A 180 -20.66 15.57 16.49
C GLN A 180 -19.47 15.77 17.43
N LEU A 181 -19.32 14.87 18.42
CA LEU A 181 -18.21 14.90 19.37
C LEU A 181 -16.86 14.93 18.64
N ASP A 182 -15.98 15.81 19.11
CA ASP A 182 -14.65 16.10 18.54
C ASP A 182 -14.65 16.69 17.11
N CYS A 183 -15.82 17.08 16.59
CA CYS A 183 -15.98 17.73 15.29
C CYS A 183 -16.23 19.23 15.40
N GLU A 184 -16.19 19.94 14.26
CA GLU A 184 -16.55 21.36 14.22
C GLU A 184 -17.98 21.61 14.72
N CYS A 185 -18.18 22.70 15.44
CA CYS A 185 -19.51 23.15 15.83
C CYS A 185 -20.36 23.57 14.63
N PHE A 186 -21.68 23.53 14.76
CA PHE A 186 -22.59 24.15 13.81
C PHE A 186 -22.32 25.66 13.66
N PRO A 187 -22.72 26.32 12.55
CA PRO A 187 -22.48 27.74 12.32
C PRO A 187 -23.13 28.70 13.34
N ASN A 188 -24.00 28.17 14.21
CA ASN A 188 -24.65 28.86 15.31
C ASN A 188 -24.00 28.57 16.68
N ASP A 189 -22.75 28.08 16.69
CA ASP A 189 -21.98 27.76 17.90
C ASP A 189 -22.67 26.71 18.80
N THR A 190 -23.34 25.72 18.19
CA THR A 190 -23.98 24.60 18.90
C THR A 190 -23.48 23.25 18.38
N CYS A 191 -23.79 22.20 19.12
CA CYS A 191 -23.47 20.81 18.79
C CYS A 191 -24.71 19.93 18.89
N ASP A 192 -24.58 18.64 18.58
CA ASP A 192 -25.63 17.64 18.79
C ASP A 192 -25.97 17.51 20.29
N ASP A 193 -27.12 16.90 20.60
CA ASP A 193 -27.63 16.80 21.97
C ASP A 193 -26.59 16.18 22.93
N GLY A 194 -26.34 16.85 24.06
CA GLY A 194 -25.37 16.42 25.07
C GLY A 194 -23.93 16.87 24.80
N LEU A 195 -23.72 17.75 23.81
CA LEU A 195 -22.43 18.35 23.49
C LEU A 195 -22.49 19.88 23.57
N SER A 196 -21.35 20.48 23.91
CA SER A 196 -21.15 21.93 23.99
C SER A 196 -20.06 22.37 23.03
N CYS A 197 -20.21 23.56 22.42
CA CYS A 197 -19.21 24.11 21.51
C CYS A 197 -18.11 24.85 22.30
N GLU A 198 -16.89 24.31 22.31
CA GLU A 198 -15.73 24.91 22.96
C GLU A 198 -14.59 25.06 21.96
N ASP A 199 -14.05 26.28 21.82
CA ASP A 199 -12.96 26.61 20.89
C ASP A 199 -13.19 26.14 19.43
N GLY A 200 -14.46 26.07 19.00
CA GLY A 200 -14.85 25.68 17.65
C GLY A 200 -15.00 24.16 17.44
N ALA A 201 -14.81 23.36 18.49
CA ALA A 201 -15.05 21.92 18.49
C ALA A 201 -16.17 21.55 19.47
N CYS A 202 -16.91 20.49 19.13
CA CYS A 202 -17.94 19.93 19.98
C CYS A 202 -17.32 19.00 21.01
N VAL A 203 -17.45 19.37 22.28
CA VAL A 203 -17.00 18.56 23.42
C VAL A 203 -18.20 18.03 24.17
N ALA A 204 -18.01 16.99 24.98
CA ALA A 204 -19.06 16.51 25.88
C ALA A 204 -19.53 17.64 26.79
N ASP A 205 -20.84 17.88 26.84
CA ASP A 205 -21.39 18.89 27.75
C ASP A 205 -21.13 18.43 29.18
N CYS A 206 -20.23 19.11 29.87
CA CYS A 206 -19.77 18.71 31.20
C CYS A 206 -19.85 19.90 32.17
N PRO A 207 -21.06 20.32 32.58
CA PRO A 207 -21.25 21.46 33.45
C PRO A 207 -20.51 21.29 34.79
N GLU A 208 -19.96 22.38 35.32
CA GLU A 208 -19.36 22.39 36.65
C GLU A 208 -20.38 21.87 37.67
N GLY A 209 -19.98 20.90 38.49
CA GLY A 209 -20.81 20.25 39.49
C GLY A 209 -21.45 18.92 39.06
N ASP A 210 -21.47 18.58 37.77
CA ASP A 210 -22.10 17.34 37.28
C ASP A 210 -21.15 16.13 37.34
N GLU A 211 -21.71 14.91 37.33
CA GLU A 211 -20.94 13.67 37.46
C GLU A 211 -19.88 13.53 36.37
N GLY A 212 -18.63 13.30 36.76
CA GLY A 212 -17.47 13.24 35.86
C GLY A 212 -16.88 14.61 35.50
N CYS A 213 -17.49 15.72 35.92
CA CYS A 213 -17.09 17.08 35.57
C CYS A 213 -16.34 17.79 36.69
N ALA A 214 -15.81 18.99 36.39
CA ALA A 214 -15.13 19.82 37.38
C ALA A 214 -16.06 20.20 38.54
N CYS A 215 -15.53 20.24 39.76
CA CYS A 215 -16.30 20.72 40.91
C CYS A 215 -16.61 22.21 40.84
N PHE A 216 -17.68 22.62 41.50
CA PHE A 216 -17.94 24.03 41.79
C PHE A 216 -16.73 24.68 42.47
N GLY A 217 -16.47 25.96 42.22
CA GLY A 217 -15.37 26.73 42.82
C GLY A 217 -15.33 26.78 44.35
N ASN A 218 -16.36 26.26 45.04
CA ASN A 218 -16.40 26.02 46.48
C ASN A 218 -16.07 24.57 46.89
N MET A 219 -15.54 23.75 45.98
CA MET A 219 -15.26 22.31 46.14
C MET A 219 -16.51 21.47 46.44
N THR A 220 -17.63 21.77 45.78
CA THR A 220 -18.88 20.98 45.91
C THR A 220 -19.38 20.53 44.54
N CYS A 221 -20.39 19.67 44.53
CA CYS A 221 -21.00 19.11 43.32
C CYS A 221 -22.53 19.16 43.41
N SER A 222 -23.19 18.95 42.28
CA SER A 222 -24.65 18.84 42.19
C SER A 222 -25.13 17.55 42.85
N GLY A 223 -26.28 17.59 43.51
CA GLY A 223 -26.93 16.39 44.07
C GLY A 223 -26.13 15.74 45.21
N GLU A 224 -25.95 14.42 45.11
CA GLU A 224 -25.26 13.58 46.11
C GLU A 224 -23.78 13.29 45.74
N LEU A 225 -23.26 13.97 44.72
CA LEU A 225 -21.88 13.84 44.27
C LEU A 225 -20.92 14.53 45.24
N GLU A 226 -19.70 14.02 45.35
CA GLU A 226 -18.62 14.66 46.10
C GLU A 226 -17.47 15.09 45.19
N CYS A 227 -16.86 16.20 45.56
CA CYS A 227 -15.68 16.72 44.86
C CYS A 227 -14.43 15.96 45.30
N THR A 228 -13.99 15.01 44.47
CA THR A 228 -12.77 14.24 44.68
C THR A 228 -11.72 14.67 43.65
N MET A 229 -10.57 15.17 44.13
CA MET A 229 -9.47 15.62 43.27
C MET A 229 -9.87 16.67 42.20
N GLY A 230 -10.93 17.45 42.44
CA GLY A 230 -11.41 18.46 41.50
C GLY A 230 -12.42 17.94 40.48
N ILE A 231 -12.82 16.67 40.56
CA ILE A 231 -13.87 16.05 39.76
C ILE A 231 -15.03 15.64 40.65
N CYS A 232 -16.25 15.80 40.16
CA CYS A 232 -17.48 15.38 40.83
C CYS A 232 -17.72 13.91 40.57
N GLU A 233 -17.65 13.10 41.62
CA GLU A 233 -17.85 11.66 41.51
C GLU A 233 -18.91 11.23 42.52
N MET A 234 -19.65 10.18 42.19
CA MET A 234 -20.49 9.52 43.17
C MET A 234 -19.58 8.90 44.23
N LEU A 235 -19.79 9.28 45.50
CA LEU A 235 -19.11 8.60 46.58
C LEU A 235 -19.36 7.09 46.46
N PRO A 236 -18.32 6.25 46.55
CA PRO A 236 -18.54 4.82 46.61
C PRO A 236 -19.42 4.56 47.83
N CYS A 237 -20.60 4.01 47.56
CA CYS A 237 -21.58 3.67 48.56
C CYS A 237 -20.91 2.77 49.62
N PRO A 238 -20.89 3.15 50.91
CA PRO A 238 -20.07 2.45 51.90
C PRO A 238 -20.48 0.99 52.01
N THR A 239 -19.53 0.07 51.84
CA THR A 239 -19.80 -1.37 51.93
C THR A 239 -20.45 -1.69 53.27
N GLY A 240 -21.58 -2.40 53.22
CA GLY A 240 -22.38 -2.76 54.38
C GLY A 240 -23.53 -1.81 54.70
N GLU A 241 -23.64 -0.62 54.08
CA GLU A 241 -24.77 0.29 54.33
C GLU A 241 -26.02 -0.06 53.51
N LEU A 242 -27.19 0.43 53.94
CA LEU A 242 -28.47 0.16 53.28
C LEU A 242 -28.41 0.60 51.80
N GLY A 243 -28.75 -0.30 50.88
CA GLY A 243 -28.69 -0.07 49.43
C GLY A 243 -27.28 -0.22 48.82
N CYS A 244 -26.27 -0.55 49.62
CA CYS A 244 -24.87 -0.64 49.18
C CYS A 244 -24.40 -2.11 49.08
N PRO A 245 -23.23 -2.38 48.46
CA PRO A 245 -22.64 -3.71 48.38
C PRO A 245 -22.44 -4.33 49.75
N CYS A 246 -22.68 -5.63 49.84
CA CYS A 246 -22.34 -6.39 51.04
C CYS A 246 -20.83 -6.44 51.28
N TYR A 247 -20.42 -6.64 52.53
CA TYR A 247 -19.06 -7.05 52.83
C TYR A 247 -18.74 -8.37 52.10
N GLY A 248 -17.46 -8.61 51.78
CA GLY A 248 -17.02 -9.84 51.09
C GLY A 248 -17.32 -11.16 51.83
N ASN A 249 -17.85 -11.09 53.04
CA ASN A 249 -18.38 -12.22 53.82
C ASN A 249 -19.92 -12.36 53.75
N MET A 250 -20.59 -11.69 52.81
CA MET A 250 -22.05 -11.64 52.66
C MET A 250 -22.79 -11.07 53.88
N THR A 251 -22.19 -10.11 54.58
CA THR A 251 -22.82 -9.40 55.71
C THR A 251 -22.97 -7.90 55.44
N CYS A 252 -23.76 -7.23 56.25
CA CYS A 252 -24.02 -5.80 56.21
C CYS A 252 -23.85 -5.18 57.60
N ASN A 253 -23.92 -3.85 57.68
CA ASN A 253 -23.97 -3.11 58.93
C ASN A 253 -25.20 -3.52 59.75
N ASP A 254 -25.16 -3.21 61.05
CA ASP A 254 -26.13 -3.69 62.03
C ASP A 254 -27.59 -3.47 61.56
N GLN A 255 -28.38 -4.54 61.66
CA GLN A 255 -29.81 -4.63 61.28
C GLN A 255 -30.11 -4.70 59.76
N LEU A 256 -29.11 -4.92 58.91
CA LEU A 256 -29.27 -5.15 57.48
C LEU A 256 -28.93 -6.59 57.09
N VAL A 257 -29.58 -7.09 56.04
CA VAL A 257 -29.34 -8.42 55.46
C VAL A 257 -28.80 -8.29 54.05
N CYS A 258 -27.83 -9.14 53.70
CA CYS A 258 -27.28 -9.18 52.35
C CYS A 258 -28.22 -9.99 51.43
N VAL A 259 -28.79 -9.33 50.43
CA VAL A 259 -29.68 -9.92 49.42
C VAL A 259 -29.12 -9.57 48.04
N MET A 260 -28.73 -10.59 47.26
CA MET A 260 -28.18 -10.41 45.91
C MET A 260 -27.06 -9.35 45.85
N ASP A 261 -26.09 -9.47 46.77
CA ASP A 261 -24.95 -8.55 46.93
C ASP A 261 -25.31 -7.10 47.32
N VAL A 262 -26.56 -6.82 47.70
CA VAL A 262 -27.02 -5.52 48.19
C VAL A 262 -27.55 -5.65 49.63
N CYS A 263 -27.21 -4.69 50.49
CA CYS A 263 -27.70 -4.64 51.85
C CYS A 263 -29.12 -4.06 51.94
N GLU A 264 -30.07 -4.83 52.44
CA GLU A 264 -31.48 -4.45 52.55
C GLU A 264 -31.97 -4.49 54.00
N GLN A 265 -33.11 -3.82 54.29
CA GLN A 265 -33.77 -3.95 55.60
C GLN A 265 -34.35 -5.36 55.74
N ASP A 266 -34.14 -5.97 56.90
CA ASP A 266 -34.81 -7.22 57.27
C ASP A 266 -36.31 -6.94 57.42
N MET A 267 -37.08 -7.20 56.36
CA MET A 267 -38.55 -7.07 56.39
C MET A 267 -39.10 -8.26 57.18
N PRO A 268 -39.74 -8.04 58.35
CA PRO A 268 -40.26 -9.12 59.21
C PRO A 268 -41.48 -9.84 58.63
#